data_AF-A0A523W0P0-F1
#
_entry.id   AF-A0A523W0P0-F1
#
_cell.length_a   1.000
_cell.length_b   1.000
_cell.length_c   1.000
_cell.angle_alpha   90.00
_cell.angle_beta   90.00
_cell.angle_gamma   90.00
#
_symmetry.space_group_name_H-M   'P 1'
#
loop_
_entity.id
_entity.type
_entity.pdbx_description
1 polymer ?
#
loop_
_entity_poly.entity_id
_entity_poly.type
_entity_poly.pdbx_seq_one_letter_code
_entity_poly.pdbx_strand_id
1 'polypeptide(L)'
;MIQSAEQDKGQKQEPKFLRGADMKRIYVEESLCNGCRRCELICSFLQTGDEYNPRHSRIKILKVEEEGLDIPMVDCDGENCAGLSGSGEPACVKHCLPGALIFAERDQALSMRRRQVAEKAKNPEFRVRGYWVGR
;
A
#
# COMPACT_ATOMS: atom_id res chain seq x y z
N MET A 1 -32.74 2.44 -48.59
CA MET A 1 -33.06 2.99 -47.25
C MET A 1 -33.78 1.91 -46.46
N ILE A 2 -33.03 1.11 -45.70
CA ILE A 2 -33.59 0.22 -44.67
C ILE A 2 -32.59 0.30 -43.52
N GLN A 3 -32.87 1.20 -42.58
CA GLN A 3 -32.23 1.21 -41.27
C GLN A 3 -32.82 0.03 -40.50
N SER A 4 -31.99 -0.83 -39.96
CA SER A 4 -32.43 -1.95 -39.12
C SER A 4 -31.46 -2.13 -37.97
N ALA A 5 -32.09 -2.39 -36.82
CA ALA A 5 -31.55 -3.00 -35.63
C ALA A 5 -30.64 -2.13 -34.77
N GLU A 6 -31.32 -1.33 -33.95
CA GLU A 6 -30.95 -1.14 -32.55
C GLU A 6 -30.52 -2.47 -31.92
N GLN A 7 -29.32 -2.49 -31.36
CA GLN A 7 -28.92 -3.43 -30.34
C GLN A 7 -28.34 -2.64 -29.18
N ASP A 8 -29.27 -2.28 -28.31
CA ASP A 8 -29.06 -1.78 -26.97
C ASP A 8 -28.06 -2.71 -26.25
N LYS A 9 -26.83 -2.24 -26.09
CA LYS A 9 -25.77 -3.00 -25.41
C LYS A 9 -26.14 -3.05 -23.94
N GLY A 10 -26.87 -4.11 -23.59
CA GLY A 10 -27.24 -4.50 -22.25
C GLY A 10 -26.09 -4.30 -21.29
N GLN A 11 -26.29 -3.37 -20.37
CA GLN A 11 -25.47 -3.15 -19.20
C GLN A 11 -25.34 -4.50 -18.48
N LYS A 12 -24.15 -5.10 -18.56
CA LYS A 12 -23.81 -6.23 -17.71
C LYS A 12 -23.82 -5.70 -16.28
N GLN A 13 -24.89 -5.98 -15.56
CA GLN A 13 -24.98 -5.70 -14.13
C GLN A 13 -23.89 -6.51 -13.44
N GLU A 14 -22.86 -5.82 -12.96
CA GLU A 14 -21.80 -6.44 -12.18
C GLU A 14 -22.40 -7.10 -10.93
N PRO A 15 -21.97 -8.34 -10.60
CA PRO A 15 -22.44 -9.00 -9.39
C PRO A 15 -22.06 -8.17 -8.16
N LYS A 16 -23.04 -7.90 -7.30
CA LYS A 16 -22.97 -7.06 -6.06
C LYS A 16 -21.88 -7.44 -5.04
N PHE A 17 -21.07 -8.46 -5.32
CA PHE A 17 -19.89 -8.88 -4.56
C PHE A 17 -18.62 -8.05 -4.86
N LEU A 18 -18.58 -7.33 -6.00
CA LEU A 18 -17.43 -6.52 -6.44
C LEU A 18 -17.46 -5.05 -5.95
N ARG A 19 -18.02 -4.76 -4.78
CA ARG A 19 -18.12 -3.38 -4.25
C ARG A 19 -16.78 -2.77 -3.77
N GLY A 20 -15.65 -3.15 -4.35
CA GLY A 20 -14.32 -2.74 -3.86
C GLY A 20 -13.21 -2.65 -4.89
N ALA A 21 -13.52 -2.51 -6.19
CA ALA A 21 -12.49 -2.31 -7.21
C ALA A 21 -11.73 -0.98 -7.04
N ASP A 22 -12.39 0.05 -6.50
CA ASP A 22 -11.87 1.43 -6.43
C ASP A 22 -11.45 1.88 -5.01
N MET A 23 -11.34 0.97 -4.04
CA MET A 23 -10.94 1.32 -2.66
C MET A 23 -9.42 1.22 -2.50
N LYS A 24 -8.81 2.26 -1.93
CA LYS A 24 -7.39 2.22 -1.59
C LYS A 24 -7.16 1.37 -0.34
N ARG A 25 -6.03 0.68 -0.30
CA ARG A 25 -5.55 -0.06 0.87
C ARG A 25 -4.05 0.02 0.96
N ILE A 26 -3.52 -0.30 2.14
CA ILE A 26 -2.08 -0.50 2.33
C ILE A 26 -1.67 -1.87 1.77
N TYR A 27 -0.81 -1.86 0.76
CA TYR A 27 -0.11 -3.03 0.23
C TYR A 27 1.35 -3.02 0.68
N VAL A 28 1.92 -4.21 0.85
CA VAL A 28 3.28 -4.38 1.41
C VAL A 28 4.23 -4.98 0.39
N GLU A 29 5.29 -4.23 0.03
CA GLU A 29 6.44 -4.75 -0.72
C GLU A 29 7.54 -5.17 0.26
N GLU A 30 7.49 -6.42 0.69
CA GLU A 30 8.33 -7.00 1.73
C GLU A 30 9.82 -6.85 1.43
N SER A 31 10.20 -6.98 0.15
CA SER A 31 11.59 -6.90 -0.30
C SER A 31 12.26 -5.53 -0.09
N LEU A 32 11.48 -4.51 0.31
CA LEU A 32 11.97 -3.16 0.60
C LEU A 32 11.98 -2.85 2.10
N CYS A 33 11.34 -3.65 2.95
CA CYS A 33 11.34 -3.36 4.38
C CYS A 33 12.72 -3.68 4.98
N ASN A 34 13.20 -2.78 5.83
CA ASN A 34 14.46 -2.92 6.58
C ASN A 34 14.23 -2.97 8.10
N GLY A 35 12.99 -3.22 8.51
CA GLY A 35 12.63 -3.40 9.91
C GLY A 35 12.89 -2.20 10.83
N CYS A 36 12.92 -0.96 10.31
CA CYS A 36 13.17 0.24 11.12
C CYS A 36 12.07 0.59 12.15
N ARG A 37 10.92 -0.09 12.11
CA ARG A 37 9.76 0.06 13.03
C ARG A 37 9.17 1.47 13.15
N ARG A 38 9.50 2.41 12.26
CA ARG A 38 8.88 3.75 12.23
C ARG A 38 7.37 3.68 12.00
N CYS A 39 6.91 2.77 11.15
CA CYS A 39 5.49 2.54 10.93
C CYS A 39 4.78 2.12 12.24
N GLU A 40 5.44 1.32 13.10
CA GLU A 40 4.88 0.92 14.38
C GLU A 40 4.64 2.13 15.28
N LEU A 41 5.67 2.96 15.45
CA LEU A 41 5.65 4.15 16.31
C LEU A 41 4.71 5.24 15.81
N ILE A 42 4.70 5.51 14.50
CA ILE A 42 3.77 6.48 13.90
C ILE A 42 2.34 6.02 14.14
N CYS A 43 2.07 4.74 13.89
CA CYS A 43 0.73 4.22 14.04
C CYS A 43 0.28 4.14 15.50
N SER A 44 1.15 3.77 16.45
CA SER A 44 0.77 3.78 17.88
C SER A 44 0.42 5.20 18.34
N PHE A 45 1.23 6.19 17.94
CA PHE A 45 0.98 7.58 18.29
C PHE A 45 -0.34 8.09 17.69
N LEU A 46 -0.65 7.72 16.43
CA LEU A 46 -1.94 8.07 15.83
C LEU A 46 -3.13 7.36 16.49
N GLN A 47 -2.92 6.20 17.09
CA GLN A 47 -3.97 5.42 17.74
C GLN A 47 -4.31 5.94 19.14
N THR A 48 -3.31 6.44 19.89
CA THR A 48 -3.51 6.92 21.27
C THR A 48 -3.50 8.45 21.39
N GLY A 49 -2.70 9.14 20.58
CA GLY A 49 -2.53 10.60 20.57
C GLY A 49 -1.43 11.13 21.48
N ASP A 50 -0.86 10.30 22.34
CA ASP A 50 0.01 10.70 23.45
C ASP A 50 1.20 9.78 23.74
N GLU A 51 1.22 8.55 23.19
CA GLU A 51 2.24 7.53 23.52
C GLU A 51 2.88 6.91 22.28
N TYR A 52 4.21 6.74 22.33
CA TYR A 52 4.99 6.00 21.34
C TYR A 52 5.24 4.57 21.81
N ASN A 53 4.18 3.76 21.83
CA ASN A 53 4.25 2.38 22.30
C ASN A 53 3.78 1.41 21.22
N PRO A 54 4.71 0.65 20.60
CA PRO A 54 4.40 -0.27 19.52
C PRO A 54 3.25 -1.23 19.81
N ARG A 55 2.95 -1.56 21.08
CA ARG A 55 1.81 -2.42 21.45
C ARG A 55 0.48 -1.91 20.91
N HIS A 56 0.27 -0.60 20.86
CA HIS A 56 -0.95 0.03 20.32
C HIS A 56 -0.97 0.14 18.79
N SER A 57 0.10 -0.27 18.12
CA SER A 57 0.18 -0.20 16.66
C SER A 57 -0.64 -1.28 15.95
N ARG A 58 -1.28 -0.87 14.87
CA ARG A 58 -1.96 -1.67 13.84
C ARG A 58 -0.99 -2.28 12.81
N ILE A 59 0.29 -1.89 12.88
CA ILE A 59 1.35 -2.44 12.04
C ILE A 59 2.39 -3.08 12.95
N LYS A 60 2.81 -4.31 12.64
CA LYS A 60 3.88 -5.02 13.35
C LYS A 60 4.93 -5.51 12.37
N ILE A 61 6.20 -5.30 12.66
CA ILE A 61 7.28 -5.91 11.91
C ILE A 61 7.59 -7.29 12.50
N LEU A 62 7.28 -8.34 11.75
CA LEU A 62 7.78 -9.69 12.00
C LEU A 62 9.21 -9.78 11.47
N LYS A 63 10.16 -10.18 12.32
CA LYS A 63 11.54 -10.44 11.93
C LYS A 63 11.72 -11.95 11.78
N VAL A 64 11.99 -12.41 10.57
CA VAL A 64 12.34 -13.81 10.28
C VAL A 64 13.84 -13.85 10.05
N GLU A 65 14.59 -13.96 11.15
CA GLU A 65 16.06 -13.83 11.13
C GLU A 65 16.74 -14.88 10.26
N GLU A 66 16.22 -16.11 10.28
CA GLU A 66 16.73 -17.23 9.48
C GLU A 66 16.68 -16.96 7.96
N GLU A 67 15.70 -16.15 7.53
CA GLU A 67 15.53 -15.77 6.13
C GLU A 67 16.06 -14.36 5.83
N GLY A 68 16.51 -13.63 6.85
CA GLY A 68 16.91 -12.22 6.72
C GLY A 68 15.76 -11.30 6.28
N LEU A 69 14.51 -11.65 6.61
CA LEU A 69 13.31 -10.92 6.19
C LEU A 69 12.73 -10.08 7.32
N ASP A 70 12.37 -8.84 6.99
CA ASP A 70 11.54 -7.97 7.83
C ASP A 70 10.18 -7.80 7.16
N ILE A 71 9.12 -8.34 7.75
CA ILE A 71 7.79 -8.42 7.12
C ILE A 71 6.82 -7.50 7.89
N PRO A 72 6.35 -6.40 7.28
CA PRO A 72 5.27 -5.59 7.84
C PRO A 72 3.93 -6.34 7.76
N MET A 73 3.37 -6.67 8.92
CA MET A 73 2.00 -7.15 9.05
C MET A 73 1.10 -5.95 9.34
N VAL A 74 0.18 -5.66 8.42
CA VAL A 74 -0.75 -4.52 8.49
C VAL A 74 -2.17 -5.04 8.74
N ASP A 75 -2.82 -4.62 9.82
CA ASP A 75 -4.17 -5.08 10.21
C ASP A 75 -5.29 -4.07 9.89
N CYS A 76 -5.00 -2.99 9.15
CA CYS A 76 -5.94 -1.94 8.76
C CYS A 76 -5.84 -1.57 7.27
N ASP A 77 -6.84 -0.87 6.73
CA ASP A 77 -6.85 -0.39 5.34
C ASP A 77 -6.12 0.96 5.16
N GLY A 78 -5.93 1.72 6.24
CA GLY A 78 -5.29 3.03 6.25
C GLY A 78 -6.25 4.20 5.98
N GLU A 79 -7.49 3.95 5.58
CA GLU A 79 -8.45 4.99 5.16
C GLU A 79 -8.68 6.04 6.25
N ASN A 80 -8.90 5.59 7.48
CA ASN A 80 -9.10 6.48 8.64
C ASN A 80 -7.90 7.39 8.93
N CYS A 81 -6.70 7.01 8.52
CA CYS A 81 -5.48 7.77 8.75
C CYS A 81 -5.08 8.65 7.56
N ALA A 82 -5.61 8.38 6.35
CA ALA A 82 -5.23 9.09 5.13
C ALA A 82 -5.60 10.57 5.17
N GLY A 83 -6.71 10.92 5.83
CA GLY A 83 -7.13 12.32 6.01
C GLY A 83 -6.31 13.11 7.03
N LEU A 84 -5.57 12.45 7.93
CA LEU A 84 -4.87 13.12 9.04
C LEU A 84 -3.55 13.77 8.61
N SER A 85 -2.94 13.29 7.52
CA SER A 85 -1.60 13.68 7.09
C SER A 85 -1.56 14.87 6.12
N GLY A 86 -2.74 15.38 5.73
CA GLY A 86 -2.91 16.44 4.72
C GLY A 86 -2.52 16.05 3.29
N SER A 87 -1.94 14.87 3.07
CA SER A 87 -1.45 14.40 1.76
C SER A 87 -2.32 13.31 1.12
N GLY A 88 -3.46 12.96 1.75
CA GLY A 88 -4.37 11.94 1.22
C GLY A 88 -3.82 10.50 1.27
N GLU A 89 -2.80 10.28 2.10
CA GLU A 89 -2.21 8.96 2.36
C GLU A 89 -1.88 8.80 3.85
N PRO A 90 -1.90 7.60 4.42
CA PRO A 90 -1.57 7.37 5.82
C PRO A 90 -0.14 7.81 6.16
N ALA A 91 0.07 8.39 7.34
CA ALA A 91 1.40 8.84 7.76
C ALA A 91 2.46 7.71 7.80
N CYS A 92 2.04 6.47 8.11
CA CYS A 92 2.93 5.31 8.09
C CYS A 92 3.45 4.98 6.68
N VAL A 93 2.65 5.24 5.65
CA VAL A 93 3.00 5.07 4.23
C VAL A 93 3.91 6.22 3.78
N LYS A 94 3.46 7.46 4.01
CA LYS A 94 4.22 8.69 3.70
C LYS A 94 5.65 8.68 4.23
N HIS A 95 5.84 8.17 5.45
CA HIS A 95 7.14 8.17 6.12
C HIS A 95 7.92 6.86 5.97
N CYS A 96 7.44 5.93 5.14
CA CYS A 96 8.18 4.72 4.78
C CYS A 96 9.30 5.06 3.78
N LEU A 97 10.49 5.42 4.29
CA LEU A 97 11.64 5.78 3.45
C LEU A 97 12.01 4.75 2.37
N PRO A 98 12.03 3.43 2.62
CA PRO A 98 12.29 2.49 1.56
C PRO A 98 11.08 2.25 0.65
N GLY A 99 9.89 2.73 1.01
CA GLY A 99 8.67 2.55 0.22
C GLY A 99 8.03 1.17 0.33
N ALA A 100 8.30 0.42 1.41
CA ALA A 100 7.72 -0.91 1.63
C ALA A 100 6.19 -0.90 1.82
N LEU A 101 5.62 0.22 2.26
CA LEU A 101 4.17 0.41 2.39
C LEU A 101 3.66 1.25 1.22
N ILE A 102 2.58 0.81 0.59
CA ILE A 102 1.98 1.44 -0.60
C ILE A 102 0.49 1.65 -0.35
N PHE A 103 0.00 2.89 -0.37
CA PHE A 103 -1.43 3.18 -0.28
C PHE A 103 -2.01 3.47 -1.65
N ALA A 104 -2.70 2.48 -2.23
CA ALA A 104 -3.20 2.57 -3.60
C ALA A 104 -4.41 1.66 -3.81
N GLU A 105 -5.07 1.80 -4.96
CA GLU A 105 -6.01 0.78 -5.45
C GLU A 105 -5.26 -0.50 -5.83
N ARG A 106 -5.99 -1.62 -5.94
CA ARG A 106 -5.41 -2.92 -6.27
C ARG A 106 -4.60 -2.90 -7.56
N ASP A 107 -5.20 -2.40 -8.65
CA ASP A 107 -4.57 -2.44 -9.97
C ASP A 107 -3.35 -1.51 -10.04
N GLN A 108 -3.41 -0.37 -9.34
CA GLN A 108 -2.28 0.54 -9.17
C GLN A 108 -1.14 -0.14 -8.41
N ALA A 109 -1.41 -0.81 -7.27
CA ALA A 109 -0.40 -1.52 -6.50
C ALA A 109 0.27 -2.65 -7.30
N LEU A 110 -0.49 -3.40 -8.10
CA LEU A 110 0.05 -4.43 -9.00
C LEU A 110 0.95 -3.85 -10.09
N SER A 111 0.54 -2.73 -10.69
CA SER A 111 1.36 -2.01 -11.67
C SER A 111 2.68 -1.52 -11.05
N MET A 112 2.61 -0.96 -9.84
CA MET A 112 3.80 -0.52 -9.09
C MET A 112 4.76 -1.68 -8.82
N ARG A 113 4.28 -2.84 -8.36
CA ARG A 113 5.14 -4.02 -8.13
C ARG A 113 5.83 -4.49 -9.40
N ARG A 114 5.10 -4.58 -10.52
CA ARG A 114 5.68 -4.98 -11.82
C ARG A 114 6.78 -4.02 -12.26
N ARG A 115 6.53 -2.72 -12.13
CA ARG A 115 7.54 -1.71 -12.46
C ARG A 115 8.74 -1.77 -11.51
N GLN A 116 8.54 -2.01 -10.22
CA GLN A 116 9.64 -2.20 -9.27
C GLN A 116 10.60 -3.31 -9.71
N VAL A 117 10.06 -4.46 -10.15
CA VAL A 117 10.88 -5.57 -10.65
C VAL A 117 11.69 -5.16 -11.89
N ALA A 118 11.05 -4.45 -12.82
CA ALA A 118 11.73 -3.96 -14.03
C ALA A 118 12.83 -2.92 -13.71
N GLU A 119 12.57 -2.00 -12.77
CA GLU A 119 13.53 -0.97 -12.38
C GLU A 119 14.70 -1.55 -11.57
N LYS A 120 14.45 -2.55 -10.70
CA LYS A 120 15.48 -3.31 -9.99
C LYS A 120 16.53 -3.93 -10.91
N ALA A 121 16.14 -4.35 -12.11
CA ALA A 121 17.06 -4.88 -13.12
C ALA A 121 17.92 -3.80 -13.77
N LYS A 122 17.45 -2.55 -13.81
CA LYS A 122 18.16 -1.41 -14.46
C LYS A 122 19.08 -0.68 -13.50
N ASN A 123 18.66 -0.47 -12.25
CA ASN A 123 19.42 0.27 -11.24
C ASN A 123 19.39 -0.46 -9.88
N PRO A 124 20.57 -0.80 -9.32
CA PRO A 124 20.66 -1.42 -8.00
C PRO A 124 20.03 -0.62 -6.85
N GLU A 125 19.88 0.71 -6.97
CA GLU A 125 19.23 1.54 -5.94
C GLU A 125 17.81 1.05 -5.62
N PHE A 126 17.10 0.52 -6.62
CA PHE A 126 15.74 0.03 -6.45
C PHE A 126 15.65 -1.33 -5.75
N ARG A 127 16.80 -1.92 -5.37
CA ARG A 127 16.80 -3.09 -4.47
C ARG A 127 16.48 -2.72 -3.03
N VAL A 128 16.80 -1.49 -2.64
CA VAL A 128 16.64 -1.01 -1.25
C VAL A 128 15.57 0.06 -1.11
N ARG A 129 14.98 0.51 -2.23
CA ARG A 129 13.95 1.56 -2.24
C ARG A 129 12.97 1.41 -3.40
N GLY A 130 11.71 1.76 -3.17
CA GLY A 130 10.68 1.82 -4.20
C GLY A 130 10.95 2.94 -5.21
N TYR A 131 10.75 2.70 -6.50
CA TYR A 131 10.98 3.71 -7.55
C TYR A 131 10.07 4.94 -7.41
N TRP A 132 8.95 4.79 -6.71
CA TRP A 132 7.98 5.86 -6.44
C TRP A 132 8.38 6.81 -5.31
N VAL A 133 9.36 6.44 -4.49
CA VAL A 133 9.74 7.28 -3.35
C VAL A 133 10.68 8.37 -3.87
N GLY A 134 10.22 9.63 -3.91
CA GLY A 134 10.93 10.78 -4.49
C GLY A 134 12.21 11.21 -3.73
N ARG A 135 13.19 11.73 -4.46
CA ARG A 135 14.52 12.12 -3.95
C ARG A 135 14.50 13.45 -3.22
#